data_AF-A0AAD4LCF2-F1
#
_entry.id   AF-A0AAD4LCF2-F1
#
_cell.length_a   1.000
_cell.length_b   1.000
_cell.length_c   1.000
_cell.angle_alpha   90.00
_cell.angle_beta   90.00
_cell.angle_gamma   90.00
#
_symmetry.space_group_name_H-M   'P 1'
#
loop_
_entity.id
_entity.type
_entity.pdbx_description
1 polymer ?
#
loop_
_entity_poly.entity_id
_entity_poly.type
_entity_poly.pdbx_seq_one_letter_code
_entity_poly.pdbx_strand_id
1 'polypeptide(L)'
;MHAAAYHAQQSLAAQGHADPLYTSVGHLLSKACSNTCSTAAQAFFQLVQPTARFQLALDALLPVLGSPRSEKLPQRILVAYILYSLYAPHPISINPFKSALFDTFTKERNYAVQLAGEGKTSDNEQLVWVLWKVLKGDGEHLGPYPPSTLARESLPPKLRAGNLVLDEERVSPDSLTDDSPCLSTYVHTQGCDKTEALNSNKDGPVSPEEDEETQLLSAGLKLLLAARERVLTLSEQRILGPLIPQLTSPSVLISLDIPPIIAHNPTIATPLLVSLLTLPPSDASGAFLDVLTQLSPTLPTFDVIGRLLRDVTPATDSITGGKVTVADIVRMDVLGPLIHQCILWLDRAERDERDGLISDDRFAKGVQNLCRFFSALLKLNVVDAASDADSAEIAHFALRNSRFEEANALYCALAAPRF
;
A
#
# COMPACT_ATOMS: atom_id res chain seq x y z
N MET A 1 -3.70 54.85 19.50
CA MET A 1 -4.98 54.93 18.76
C MET A 1 -4.77 54.15 17.47
N HIS A 2 -5.37 53.00 17.15
CA HIS A 2 -6.46 52.22 17.71
C HIS A 2 -6.05 50.74 17.81
N ALA A 3 -6.61 50.05 18.80
CA ALA A 3 -6.58 48.61 18.98
C ALA A 3 -8.03 48.09 19.04
N ALA A 4 -8.19 46.78 18.78
CA ALA A 4 -9.33 45.91 19.05
C ALA A 4 -10.54 45.96 18.09
N ALA A 5 -10.83 44.82 17.45
CA ALA A 5 -11.98 43.96 17.79
C ALA A 5 -12.26 42.94 16.66
N TYR A 6 -11.82 41.70 16.82
CA TYR A 6 -12.39 40.54 16.11
C TYR A 6 -12.46 39.38 17.10
N HIS A 7 -13.58 39.28 17.79
CA HIS A 7 -14.05 38.03 18.37
C HIS A 7 -15.57 38.01 18.39
N ALA A 8 -16.09 36.81 18.15
CA ALA A 8 -17.44 36.33 18.41
C ALA A 8 -18.56 36.78 17.45
N GLN A 9 -18.88 35.88 16.52
CA GLN A 9 -20.28 35.64 16.18
C GLN A 9 -20.53 34.13 16.10
N GLN A 10 -20.96 33.57 17.24
CA GLN A 10 -21.56 32.24 17.34
C GLN A 10 -23.06 32.36 17.03
N SER A 11 -23.50 31.57 16.05
CA SER A 11 -24.71 30.72 15.98
C SER A 11 -26.02 31.19 16.65
N LEU A 12 -27.10 31.21 15.85
CA LEU A 12 -28.44 30.61 16.08
C LEU A 12 -29.32 30.99 14.86
N ALA A 13 -29.50 30.11 13.87
CA ALA A 13 -30.48 29.01 13.79
C ALA A 13 -31.78 29.41 13.05
N ALA A 14 -32.12 28.70 11.96
CA ALA A 14 -33.40 27.99 11.79
C ALA A 14 -33.67 27.56 10.33
N GLN A 15 -33.91 26.24 10.17
CA GLN A 15 -34.82 25.57 9.22
C GLN A 15 -34.34 25.24 7.78
N GLY A 16 -33.84 24.00 7.66
CA GLY A 16 -34.61 22.96 6.96
C GLY A 16 -34.52 22.90 5.43
N HIS A 17 -33.39 22.45 4.89
CA HIS A 17 -33.39 21.62 3.69
C HIS A 17 -32.72 20.30 4.08
N ALA A 18 -33.52 19.27 4.36
CA ALA A 18 -33.00 17.91 4.43
C ALA A 18 -32.50 17.57 3.03
N ASP A 19 -31.19 17.65 2.85
CA ASP A 19 -30.56 17.31 1.59
C ASP A 19 -30.92 15.84 1.28
N PRO A 20 -31.62 15.55 0.16
CA PRO A 20 -32.28 14.27 -0.11
C PRO A 20 -31.35 13.06 -0.04
N LEU A 21 -30.04 13.29 -0.19
CA LEU A 21 -29.00 12.30 -0.01
C LEU A 21 -28.88 11.81 1.44
N TYR A 22 -28.97 12.70 2.43
CA TYR A 22 -28.90 12.32 3.86
C TYR A 22 -30.09 11.46 4.26
N THR A 23 -31.29 11.81 3.77
CA THR A 23 -32.50 11.00 4.00
C THR A 23 -32.37 9.62 3.35
N SER A 24 -31.81 9.57 2.14
CA SER A 24 -31.59 8.32 1.40
C SER A 24 -30.55 7.42 2.07
N VAL A 25 -29.47 7.99 2.61
CA VAL A 25 -28.47 7.24 3.39
C VAL A 25 -29.06 6.76 4.72
N GLY A 26 -29.83 7.59 5.42
CA GLY A 26 -30.56 7.16 6.62
C GLY A 26 -31.51 6.00 6.35
N HIS A 27 -32.26 6.06 5.25
CA HIS A 27 -33.14 4.98 4.82
C HIS A 27 -32.35 3.71 4.44
N LEU A 28 -31.22 3.85 3.74
CA LEU A 28 -30.31 2.75 3.42
C LEU A 28 -29.80 2.07 4.69
N LEU A 29 -29.30 2.83 5.68
CA LEU A 29 -28.81 2.27 6.95
C LEU A 29 -29.90 1.52 7.71
N SER A 30 -31.15 2.00 7.67
CA SER A 30 -32.26 1.32 8.33
C SER A 30 -32.65 -0.01 7.66
N LYS A 31 -32.60 -0.07 6.32
CA LYS A 31 -33.00 -1.24 5.52
C LYS A 31 -31.88 -2.26 5.35
N ALA A 32 -30.62 -1.80 5.30
CA ALA A 32 -29.48 -2.63 4.98
C ALA A 32 -28.94 -3.44 6.16
N CYS A 33 -29.47 -3.25 7.38
CA CYS A 33 -29.08 -4.06 8.56
C CYS A 33 -29.42 -5.56 8.42
N SER A 34 -30.35 -5.93 7.53
CA SER A 34 -30.67 -7.33 7.22
C SER A 34 -29.84 -7.91 6.08
N ASN A 35 -29.09 -7.08 5.34
CA ASN A 35 -28.24 -7.51 4.24
C ASN A 35 -26.82 -7.76 4.74
N THR A 36 -26.00 -8.44 3.94
CA THR A 36 -24.57 -8.61 4.26
C THR A 36 -23.87 -7.24 4.30
N CYS A 37 -22.87 -7.09 5.17
CA CYS A 37 -22.09 -5.86 5.29
C CYS A 37 -21.51 -5.42 3.93
N SER A 38 -21.02 -6.38 3.12
CA SER A 38 -20.49 -6.12 1.77
C SER A 38 -21.53 -5.56 0.81
N THR A 39 -22.73 -6.16 0.78
CA THR A 39 -23.84 -5.72 -0.09
C THR A 39 -24.32 -4.32 0.32
N ALA A 40 -24.40 -4.07 1.62
CA ALA A 40 -24.78 -2.76 2.16
C ALA A 40 -23.76 -1.67 1.82
N ALA A 41 -22.45 -1.98 1.92
CA ALA A 41 -21.38 -1.07 1.50
C ALA A 41 -21.40 -0.78 -0.01
N GLN A 42 -21.63 -1.80 -0.84
CA GLN A 42 -21.79 -1.60 -2.29
C GLN A 42 -23.00 -0.73 -2.63
N ALA A 43 -24.14 -0.94 -1.97
CA ALA A 43 -25.32 -0.09 -2.15
C ALA A 43 -25.04 1.37 -1.77
N PHE A 44 -24.25 1.60 -0.71
CA PHE A 44 -23.78 2.94 -0.35
C PHE A 44 -22.88 3.55 -1.43
N PHE A 45 -21.94 2.79 -2.00
CA PHE A 45 -21.06 3.27 -3.07
C PHE A 45 -21.80 3.58 -4.37
N GLN A 46 -22.89 2.89 -4.66
CA GLN A 46 -23.76 3.17 -5.81
C GLN A 46 -24.61 4.43 -5.59
N LEU A 47 -25.06 4.65 -4.34
CA LEU A 47 -25.90 5.80 -3.99
C LEU A 47 -25.11 7.11 -3.91
N VAL A 48 -23.85 7.06 -3.46
CA VAL A 48 -23.02 8.25 -3.18
C VAL A 48 -21.87 8.36 -4.16
N GLN A 49 -21.80 9.51 -4.86
CA GLN A 49 -20.72 9.82 -5.80
C GLN A 49 -19.35 9.85 -5.09
N PRO A 50 -18.26 9.37 -5.73
CA PRO A 50 -16.93 9.29 -5.11
C PRO A 50 -16.45 10.58 -4.43
N THR A 51 -16.70 11.73 -5.04
CA THR A 51 -16.29 13.05 -4.54
C THR A 51 -17.03 13.48 -3.26
N ALA A 52 -18.22 12.96 -3.00
CA ALA A 52 -19.06 13.30 -1.85
C ALA A 52 -18.96 12.29 -0.69
N ARG A 53 -18.32 11.12 -0.90
CA ARG A 53 -18.28 10.02 0.09
C ARG A 53 -17.61 10.42 1.40
N PHE A 54 -16.52 11.17 1.34
CA PHE A 54 -15.78 11.60 2.53
C PHE A 54 -16.60 12.60 3.37
N GLN A 55 -17.15 13.64 2.74
CA GLN A 55 -17.97 14.63 3.44
C GLN A 55 -19.21 13.99 4.06
N LEU A 56 -19.87 13.10 3.32
CA LEU A 56 -21.05 12.40 3.82
C LEU A 56 -20.71 11.41 4.95
N ALA A 57 -19.51 10.81 4.92
CA ALA A 57 -19.02 10.00 6.04
C ALA A 57 -18.80 10.84 7.31
N LEU A 58 -18.29 12.06 7.18
CA LEU A 58 -18.14 12.99 8.31
C LEU A 58 -19.49 13.45 8.87
N ASP A 59 -20.40 13.87 7.99
CA ASP A 59 -21.63 14.55 8.40
C ASP A 59 -22.77 13.60 8.77
N ALA A 60 -22.80 12.39 8.18
CA ALA A 60 -23.91 11.44 8.35
C ALA A 60 -23.50 10.14 9.06
N LEU A 61 -22.31 9.60 8.78
CA LEU A 61 -21.92 8.28 9.29
C LEU A 61 -21.25 8.37 10.68
N LEU A 62 -20.27 9.26 10.87
CA LEU A 62 -19.59 9.42 12.16
C LEU A 62 -20.55 9.74 13.33
N PRO A 63 -21.57 10.61 13.20
CA PRO A 63 -22.52 10.85 14.28
C PRO A 63 -23.32 9.60 14.67
N VAL A 64 -23.60 8.70 13.72
CA VAL A 64 -24.28 7.43 13.98
C VAL A 64 -23.35 6.49 14.75
N LEU A 65 -22.06 6.43 14.40
CA LEU A 65 -21.06 5.63 15.11
C LEU A 65 -20.90 6.07 16.58
N GLY A 66 -20.82 7.38 16.82
CA GLY A 66 -20.64 7.97 18.15
C GLY A 66 -21.90 8.03 19.02
N SER A 67 -23.07 7.63 18.50
CA SER A 67 -24.33 7.69 19.25
C SER A 67 -24.35 6.64 20.37
N PRO A 68 -24.50 7.03 21.66
CA PRO A 68 -24.46 6.13 22.82
C PRO A 68 -25.71 5.25 22.99
N ARG A 69 -26.70 5.35 22.08
CA ARG A 69 -27.97 4.61 22.18
C ARG A 69 -27.84 3.18 21.64
N SER A 70 -27.95 2.19 22.54
CA SER A 70 -27.95 0.74 22.25
C SER A 70 -28.95 0.31 21.16
N GLU A 71 -30.08 1.02 21.00
CA GLU A 71 -31.16 0.69 20.05
C GLU A 71 -30.74 0.66 18.56
N LYS A 72 -29.56 1.19 18.21
CA LYS A 72 -29.04 1.23 16.84
C LYS A 72 -27.76 0.41 16.65
N LEU A 73 -27.48 -0.58 17.50
CA LEU A 73 -26.27 -1.40 17.42
C LEU A 73 -25.99 -1.98 16.01
N PRO A 74 -26.97 -2.60 15.30
CA PRO A 74 -26.73 -3.07 13.93
C PRO A 74 -26.35 -1.96 12.95
N GLN A 75 -26.87 -0.74 13.14
CA GLN A 75 -26.53 0.41 12.31
C GLN A 75 -25.11 0.91 12.61
N ARG A 76 -24.69 0.90 13.88
CA ARG A 76 -23.33 1.27 14.28
C ARG A 76 -22.29 0.31 13.72
N ILE A 77 -22.58 -1.01 13.77
CA ILE A 77 -21.75 -2.05 13.16
C ILE A 77 -21.64 -1.83 11.65
N LEU A 78 -22.77 -1.59 10.98
CA LEU A 78 -22.78 -1.33 9.54
C LEU A 78 -21.97 -0.08 9.19
N VAL A 79 -22.13 1.00 9.94
CA VAL A 79 -21.37 2.24 9.75
C VAL A 79 -19.88 2.02 9.92
N ALA A 80 -19.45 1.29 10.97
CA ALA A 80 -18.04 0.97 11.16
C ALA A 80 -17.46 0.21 9.96
N TYR A 81 -18.22 -0.73 9.40
CA TYR A 81 -17.83 -1.45 8.19
C TYR A 81 -17.82 -0.56 6.93
N ILE A 82 -18.77 0.36 6.77
CA ILE A 82 -18.78 1.31 5.64
C ILE A 82 -17.55 2.23 5.70
N LEU A 83 -17.22 2.78 6.88
CA LEU A 83 -16.04 3.63 7.08
C LEU A 83 -14.73 2.89 6.79
N TYR A 84 -14.67 1.60 7.13
CA TYR A 84 -13.57 0.72 6.73
C TYR A 84 -13.52 0.51 5.21
N SER A 85 -14.64 0.07 4.62
CA SER A 85 -14.71 -0.34 3.22
C SER A 85 -14.48 0.80 2.21
N LEU A 86 -14.68 2.06 2.62
CA LEU A 86 -14.29 3.24 1.82
C LEU A 86 -12.81 3.23 1.43
N TYR A 87 -11.96 2.59 2.24
CA TYR A 87 -10.51 2.51 2.05
C TYR A 87 -9.97 1.07 2.09
N ALA A 88 -10.83 0.05 1.99
CA ALA A 88 -10.42 -1.36 2.07
C ALA A 88 -9.31 -1.83 1.11
N PRO A 89 -9.07 -1.27 -0.11
CA PRO A 89 -7.90 -1.67 -0.89
C PRO A 89 -6.56 -1.17 -0.30
N HIS A 90 -6.60 -0.42 0.81
CA HIS A 90 -5.43 0.13 1.48
C HIS A 90 -5.36 -0.36 2.95
N PRO A 91 -4.15 -0.44 3.54
CA PRO A 91 -4.01 -0.78 4.95
C PRO A 91 -4.74 0.25 5.83
N ILE A 92 -5.29 -0.21 6.96
CA ILE A 92 -6.06 0.63 7.90
C ILE A 92 -5.27 1.85 8.40
N SER A 93 -3.93 1.80 8.38
CA SER A 93 -3.04 2.91 8.71
C SER A 93 -3.25 4.17 7.86
N ILE A 94 -3.74 4.02 6.62
CA ILE A 94 -3.98 5.14 5.69
C ILE A 94 -5.44 5.62 5.77
N ASN A 95 -6.32 4.89 6.44
CA ASN A 95 -7.74 5.27 6.55
C ASN A 95 -7.89 6.53 7.42
N PRO A 96 -8.44 7.64 6.89
CA PRO A 96 -8.61 8.89 7.65
C PRO A 96 -9.59 8.76 8.83
N PHE A 97 -10.42 7.73 8.84
CA PHE A 97 -11.35 7.44 9.94
C PHE A 97 -10.75 6.51 11.01
N LYS A 98 -9.48 6.08 10.87
CA LYS A 98 -8.83 5.19 11.83
C LYS A 98 -8.88 5.75 13.26
N SER A 99 -8.54 7.02 13.45
CA SER A 99 -8.56 7.67 14.77
C SER A 99 -9.97 7.68 15.37
N ALA A 100 -10.99 8.00 14.58
CA ALA A 100 -12.38 7.99 15.04
C ALA A 100 -12.88 6.57 15.39
N LEU A 101 -12.48 5.56 14.62
CA LEU A 101 -12.77 4.15 14.90
C LEU A 101 -12.06 3.68 16.18
N PHE A 102 -10.80 4.07 16.36
CA PHE A 102 -10.00 3.77 17.54
C PHE A 102 -10.56 4.44 18.80
N ASP A 103 -10.88 5.73 18.74
CA ASP A 103 -11.49 6.47 19.85
C ASP A 103 -12.81 5.83 20.28
N THR A 104 -13.62 5.39 19.30
CA THR A 104 -14.89 4.71 19.57
C THR A 104 -14.63 3.34 20.21
N PHE A 105 -13.65 2.59 19.72
CA PHE A 105 -13.24 1.31 20.30
C PHE A 105 -12.83 1.46 21.77
N THR A 106 -11.93 2.39 22.06
CA THR A 106 -11.41 2.61 23.42
C THR A 106 -12.52 3.04 24.38
N LYS A 107 -13.40 3.95 23.96
CA LYS A 107 -14.55 4.40 24.76
C LYS A 107 -15.52 3.25 25.09
N GLU A 108 -15.94 2.51 24.07
CA GLU A 108 -16.91 1.40 24.23
C GLU A 108 -16.29 0.23 25.01
N ARG A 109 -15.01 -0.06 24.81
CA ARG A 109 -14.29 -1.09 25.56
C ARG A 109 -14.19 -0.73 27.03
N ASN A 110 -13.75 0.49 27.35
CA ASN A 110 -13.61 0.94 28.73
C ASN A 110 -14.97 0.94 29.45
N TYR A 111 -16.03 1.35 28.76
CA TYR A 111 -17.39 1.26 29.28
C TYR A 111 -17.82 -0.20 29.55
N ALA A 112 -17.55 -1.12 28.62
CA ALA A 112 -17.87 -2.53 28.79
C ALA A 112 -17.07 -3.19 29.94
N VAL A 113 -15.80 -2.85 30.09
CA VAL A 113 -14.94 -3.32 31.19
C VAL A 113 -15.44 -2.81 32.53
N GLN A 114 -15.83 -1.53 32.61
CA GLN A 114 -16.41 -0.95 33.83
C GLN A 114 -17.72 -1.66 34.22
N LEU A 115 -18.60 -1.92 33.24
CA LEU A 115 -19.88 -2.60 33.48
C LEU A 115 -19.69 -4.06 33.94
N ALA A 116 -18.69 -4.75 33.37
CA ALA A 116 -18.34 -6.11 33.76
C ALA A 116 -17.84 -6.17 35.22
N GLY A 117 -17.15 -5.13 35.69
CA GLY A 117 -16.76 -4.96 37.09
C GLY A 117 -17.97 -4.84 38.05
N GLU A 118 -19.10 -4.34 37.56
CA GLU A 118 -20.37 -4.27 38.29
C GLU A 118 -21.23 -5.54 38.17
N GLY A 119 -20.74 -6.58 37.50
CA GLY A 119 -21.46 -7.83 37.27
C GLY A 119 -22.55 -7.75 36.20
N LYS A 120 -22.58 -6.68 35.39
CA LYS A 120 -23.50 -6.50 34.26
C LYS A 120 -22.80 -6.78 32.94
N THR A 121 -23.51 -7.34 31.96
CA THR A 121 -23.02 -7.52 30.58
C THR A 121 -23.33 -6.30 29.74
N SER A 122 -22.37 -5.84 28.93
CA SER A 122 -22.61 -4.71 28.01
C SER A 122 -23.24 -5.21 26.71
N ASP A 123 -24.33 -4.56 26.29
CA ASP A 123 -24.99 -4.83 25.01
C ASP A 123 -24.14 -4.40 23.79
N ASN A 124 -23.06 -3.63 24.02
CA ASN A 124 -22.19 -3.10 22.96
C ASN A 124 -20.91 -3.94 22.75
N GLU A 125 -20.75 -5.09 23.42
CA GLU A 125 -19.54 -5.92 23.26
C GLU A 125 -19.31 -6.35 21.79
N GLN A 126 -20.39 -6.59 21.05
CA GLN A 126 -20.36 -6.93 19.63
C GLN A 126 -19.76 -5.81 18.78
N LEU A 127 -20.07 -4.54 19.09
CA LEU A 127 -19.47 -3.41 18.39
C LEU A 127 -17.97 -3.29 18.69
N VAL A 128 -17.57 -3.52 19.94
CA VAL A 128 -16.15 -3.51 20.35
C VAL A 128 -15.37 -4.57 19.56
N TRP A 129 -15.92 -5.77 19.42
CA TRP A 129 -15.32 -6.84 18.64
C TRP A 129 -15.21 -6.50 17.14
N VAL A 130 -16.26 -5.93 16.55
CA VAL A 130 -16.25 -5.46 15.14
C VAL A 130 -15.16 -4.40 14.93
N LEU A 131 -15.09 -3.40 15.82
CA LEU A 131 -14.09 -2.34 15.73
C LEU A 131 -12.67 -2.89 15.89
N TRP A 132 -12.46 -3.83 16.82
CA TRP A 132 -11.17 -4.52 16.97
C TRP A 132 -10.76 -5.27 15.72
N LYS A 133 -11.69 -6.00 15.07
CA LYS A 133 -11.45 -6.70 13.81
C LYS A 133 -11.07 -5.75 12.67
N VAL A 134 -11.80 -4.64 12.53
CA VAL A 134 -11.49 -3.60 11.55
C VAL A 134 -10.10 -2.99 11.79
N LEU A 135 -9.79 -2.63 13.04
CA LEU A 135 -8.53 -1.99 13.42
C LEU A 135 -7.32 -2.94 13.32
N LYS A 136 -7.52 -4.25 13.46
CA LYS A 136 -6.50 -5.30 13.20
C LYS A 136 -6.21 -5.52 11.71
N GLY A 137 -7.03 -4.98 10.80
CA GLY A 137 -6.93 -5.24 9.36
C GLY A 137 -7.78 -6.41 8.86
N ASP A 138 -8.46 -7.14 9.75
CA ASP A 138 -9.31 -8.29 9.46
C ASP A 138 -10.75 -7.92 9.05
N GLY A 139 -10.98 -6.67 8.64
CA GLY A 139 -12.32 -6.14 8.36
C GLY A 139 -13.04 -6.88 7.22
N GLU A 140 -12.31 -7.46 6.27
CA GLU A 140 -12.85 -8.18 5.12
C GLU A 140 -13.70 -9.40 5.54
N HIS A 141 -13.33 -10.07 6.64
CA HIS A 141 -14.06 -11.22 7.18
C HIS A 141 -15.47 -10.87 7.68
N LEU A 142 -15.77 -9.59 7.91
CA LEU A 142 -17.11 -9.14 8.32
C LEU A 142 -18.08 -9.00 7.14
N GLY A 143 -17.55 -8.91 5.91
CA GLY A 143 -18.33 -8.68 4.69
C GLY A 143 -19.53 -9.60 4.48
N PRO A 144 -19.41 -10.94 4.61
CA PRO A 144 -20.52 -11.86 4.35
C PRO A 144 -21.60 -11.89 5.44
N TYR A 145 -21.35 -11.29 6.61
CA TYR A 145 -22.27 -11.37 7.74
C TYR A 145 -23.23 -10.16 7.79
N PRO A 146 -24.51 -10.36 8.12
CA PRO A 146 -25.43 -9.24 8.35
C PRO A 146 -25.12 -8.51 9.66
N PRO A 147 -25.19 -7.16 9.71
CA PRO A 147 -25.01 -6.41 10.96
C PRO A 147 -25.97 -6.82 12.07
N SER A 148 -27.20 -7.21 11.71
CA SER A 148 -28.20 -7.71 12.66
C SER A 148 -27.86 -9.07 13.25
N THR A 149 -27.17 -9.93 12.51
CA THR A 149 -26.66 -11.21 13.02
C THR A 149 -25.48 -10.97 13.94
N LEU A 150 -24.52 -10.14 13.53
CA LEU A 150 -23.35 -9.77 14.33
C LEU A 150 -23.74 -9.10 15.67
N ALA A 151 -24.81 -8.31 15.67
CA ALA A 151 -25.35 -7.69 16.88
C ALA A 151 -25.99 -8.68 17.87
N ARG A 152 -26.39 -9.87 17.42
CA ARG A 152 -27.10 -10.89 18.21
C ARG A 152 -26.23 -12.06 18.63
N GLU A 153 -25.10 -12.27 17.96
CA GLU A 153 -24.17 -13.32 18.32
C GLU A 153 -23.54 -13.02 19.69
N SER A 154 -23.69 -13.97 20.62
CA SER A 154 -23.03 -13.90 21.91
C SER A 154 -21.55 -14.20 21.74
N LEU A 155 -20.70 -13.25 22.11
CA LEU A 155 -19.27 -13.41 21.94
C LEU A 155 -18.73 -14.48 22.90
N PRO A 156 -17.87 -15.39 22.43
CA PRO A 156 -17.10 -16.28 23.30
C PRO A 156 -16.36 -15.49 24.39
N PRO A 157 -16.15 -16.06 25.58
CA PRO A 157 -15.52 -15.35 26.70
C PRO A 157 -14.12 -14.78 26.37
N LYS A 158 -13.40 -15.41 25.42
CA LYS A 158 -12.09 -14.94 24.93
C LYS A 158 -12.16 -13.67 24.05
N LEU A 159 -13.32 -13.36 23.48
CA LEU A 159 -13.57 -12.21 22.60
C LEU A 159 -14.33 -11.07 23.30
N ARG A 160 -14.51 -11.16 24.62
CA ARG A 160 -15.10 -10.07 25.40
C ARG A 160 -14.20 -8.85 25.41
N ALA A 161 -14.82 -7.69 25.54
CA ALA A 161 -14.15 -6.39 25.51
C ALA A 161 -12.88 -6.31 26.38
N GLY A 162 -12.89 -6.90 27.58
CA GLY A 162 -11.73 -6.90 28.49
C GLY A 162 -10.50 -7.69 28.02
N ASN A 163 -10.66 -8.58 27.04
CA ASN A 163 -9.57 -9.37 26.47
C ASN A 163 -9.07 -8.82 25.12
N LEU A 164 -9.71 -7.76 24.59
CA LEU A 164 -9.37 -7.16 23.31
C LEU A 164 -8.40 -5.99 23.51
N VAL A 165 -7.14 -6.21 23.15
CA VAL A 165 -6.08 -5.20 23.19
C VAL A 165 -5.59 -4.95 21.76
N LEU A 166 -5.33 -3.68 21.44
CA LEU A 166 -4.70 -3.26 20.19
C LEU A 166 -3.23 -2.93 20.46
N ASP A 167 -2.35 -3.27 19.51
CA ASP A 167 -0.90 -3.14 19.69
C ASP A 167 -0.45 -1.67 19.87
N GLU A 168 -1.24 -0.70 19.39
CA GLU A 168 -1.00 0.75 19.55
C GLU A 168 -1.18 1.27 20.99
N GLU A 169 -1.86 0.50 21.85
CA GLU A 169 -2.12 0.88 23.24
C GLU A 169 -0.95 0.54 24.19
N ARG A 170 0.05 -0.20 23.70
CA ARG A 170 1.28 -0.51 24.46
C ARG A 170 2.23 0.68 24.57
N VAL A 171 1.96 1.77 23.86
CA VAL A 171 2.69 3.04 24.00
C VAL A 171 1.90 3.93 24.96
N SER A 172 2.01 3.65 26.26
CA SER A 172 1.48 4.56 27.28
C SER A 172 2.36 5.83 27.34
N PRO A 173 1.78 7.04 27.41
CA PRO A 173 2.52 8.30 27.52
C PRO A 173 2.92 8.66 28.97
N ASP A 174 2.70 7.78 29.95
CA ASP A 174 2.95 8.06 31.37
C ASP A 174 3.85 6.99 32.01
N SER A 175 5.17 7.21 31.96
CA SER A 175 6.14 6.58 32.85
C SER A 175 7.34 7.51 33.11
N LEU A 176 7.08 8.69 33.66
CA LEU A 176 8.10 9.51 34.33
C LEU A 176 7.65 9.76 35.77
N THR A 177 7.91 8.83 36.67
CA THR A 177 8.10 9.15 38.09
C THR A 177 9.01 8.13 38.76
N ASP A 178 9.87 8.72 39.57
CA ASP A 178 11.06 8.23 40.25
C ASP A 178 10.79 7.37 41.50
N ASP A 179 11.86 6.74 41.99
CA ASP A 179 12.12 6.27 43.35
C ASP A 179 11.32 5.12 43.99
N SER A 180 11.92 3.92 44.04
CA SER A 180 12.52 3.36 45.29
C SER A 180 12.88 1.86 45.23
N PRO A 181 13.83 1.39 46.07
CA PRO A 181 14.52 0.11 45.93
C PRO A 181 13.98 -0.99 46.86
N CYS A 182 14.17 -2.27 46.49
CA CYS A 182 14.77 -3.35 47.31
C CYS A 182 14.33 -4.78 46.92
N LEU A 183 15.35 -5.59 46.60
CA LEU A 183 15.66 -6.94 47.10
C LEU A 183 14.75 -8.17 46.85
N SER A 184 15.43 -9.19 46.29
CA SER A 184 15.33 -10.64 46.57
C SER A 184 14.18 -11.37 45.86
N THR A 185 14.30 -12.58 45.30
CA THR A 185 15.22 -13.70 45.57
C THR A 185 15.27 -14.64 44.35
N TYR A 186 16.45 -15.23 44.11
CA TYR A 186 16.76 -16.43 43.31
C TYR A 186 15.64 -17.48 43.16
N VAL A 187 15.55 -18.16 42.00
CA VAL A 187 16.00 -19.57 41.82
C VAL A 187 16.33 -19.87 40.33
N HIS A 188 17.53 -20.42 40.16
CA HIS A 188 18.13 -21.22 39.09
C HIS A 188 17.25 -22.04 38.12
N THR A 189 17.63 -22.01 36.83
CA THR A 189 18.08 -23.18 36.02
C THR A 189 18.69 -22.61 34.70
N GLN A 190 19.99 -22.38 34.54
CA GLN A 190 21.16 -23.24 34.28
C GLN A 190 21.07 -24.19 33.05
N GLY A 191 21.83 -23.84 32.00
CA GLY A 191 22.19 -24.62 30.78
C GLY A 191 22.15 -23.75 29.52
N CYS A 192 23.16 -22.92 29.18
CA CYS A 192 24.46 -23.20 28.51
C CYS A 192 24.25 -23.89 27.14
N ASP A 193 24.48 -23.31 25.96
CA ASP A 193 25.67 -22.60 25.40
C ASP A 193 25.25 -21.49 24.39
N LYS A 194 25.73 -20.23 24.46
CA LYS A 194 26.90 -19.61 23.73
C LYS A 194 26.91 -19.94 22.24
N THR A 195 26.80 -19.03 21.26
CA THR A 195 27.48 -17.74 20.95
C THR A 195 26.75 -17.21 19.68
N GLU A 196 26.46 -15.94 19.37
CA GLU A 196 27.20 -14.68 19.46
C GLU A 196 26.23 -13.50 19.63
N ALA A 197 26.68 -12.51 20.38
CA ALA A 197 25.98 -11.29 20.73
C ALA A 197 26.53 -10.09 19.92
N LEU A 198 25.62 -9.35 19.30
CA LEU A 198 25.67 -7.91 18.94
C LEU A 198 24.19 -7.53 18.76
N ASN A 199 23.55 -6.56 19.42
CA ASN A 199 23.94 -5.29 20.05
C ASN A 199 23.07 -5.10 21.32
N SER A 200 23.64 -4.88 22.51
CA SER A 200 24.07 -3.57 23.01
C SER A 200 22.94 -2.52 23.06
N ASN A 201 22.10 -2.61 24.09
CA ASN A 201 21.44 -1.44 24.69
C ASN A 201 22.51 -0.40 25.06
N LYS A 202 22.58 0.69 24.30
CA LYS A 202 23.28 1.92 24.69
C LYS A 202 22.22 2.98 24.97
N ASP A 203 21.79 3.08 26.23
CA ASP A 203 21.27 4.33 26.79
C ASP A 203 22.49 5.20 27.18
N GLY A 204 23.26 5.60 26.17
CA GLY A 204 24.30 6.63 26.31
C GLY A 204 23.75 7.97 25.80
N PRO A 205 24.31 9.11 26.22
CA PRO A 205 24.01 10.40 25.60
C PRO A 205 24.33 10.30 24.10
N VAL A 206 23.32 10.52 23.26
CA VAL A 206 23.42 10.50 21.80
C VAL A 206 24.58 11.39 21.37
N SER A 207 25.54 10.82 20.65
CA SER A 207 26.68 11.57 20.13
C SER A 207 26.18 12.55 19.04
N PRO A 208 26.73 13.78 18.93
CA PRO A 208 26.37 14.68 17.83
C PRO A 208 26.54 14.05 16.44
N GLU A 209 27.44 13.07 16.30
CA GLU A 209 27.64 12.32 15.05
C GLU A 209 26.45 11.38 14.73
N GLU A 210 25.83 10.76 15.73
CA GLU A 210 24.65 9.89 15.57
C GLU A 210 23.41 10.72 15.21
N ASP A 211 23.30 11.93 15.76
CA ASP A 211 22.23 12.88 15.41
C ASP A 211 22.35 13.35 13.95
N GLU A 212 23.56 13.62 13.45
CA GLU A 212 23.79 14.00 12.06
C GLU A 212 23.44 12.85 11.09
N GLU A 213 23.84 11.62 11.41
CA GLU A 213 23.50 10.44 10.60
C GLU A 213 21.98 10.20 10.55
N THR A 214 21.31 10.31 11.70
CA THR A 214 19.85 10.18 11.80
C THR A 214 19.14 11.27 10.99
N GLN A 215 19.64 12.50 11.01
CA GLN A 215 19.11 13.61 10.21
C GLN A 215 19.27 13.34 8.72
N LEU A 216 20.45 12.89 8.27
CA LEU A 216 20.70 12.54 6.87
C LEU A 216 19.78 11.43 6.38
N LEU A 217 19.58 10.38 7.19
CA LEU A 217 18.69 9.27 6.85
C LEU A 217 17.22 9.73 6.78
N SER A 218 16.79 10.58 7.71
CA SER A 218 15.45 11.18 7.68
C SER A 218 15.22 12.06 6.44
N ALA A 219 16.25 12.80 6.01
CA ALA A 219 16.21 13.62 4.80
C ALA A 219 16.15 12.73 3.55
N GLY A 220 16.96 11.66 3.51
CA GLY A 220 16.91 10.64 2.46
C GLY A 220 15.53 10.02 2.33
N LEU A 221 14.89 9.66 3.46
CA LEU A 221 13.54 9.10 3.44
C LEU A 221 12.49 10.07 2.90
N LYS A 222 12.56 11.35 3.30
CA LYS A 222 11.68 12.41 2.75
C LYS A 222 11.86 12.55 1.23
N LEU A 223 13.10 12.51 0.75
CA LEU A 223 13.39 12.56 -0.69
C LEU A 223 12.88 11.32 -1.43
N LEU A 224 12.99 10.14 -0.82
CA LEU A 224 12.48 8.90 -1.40
C LEU A 224 10.95 8.93 -1.57
N LEU A 225 10.23 9.44 -0.56
CA LEU A 225 8.78 9.63 -0.66
C LEU A 225 8.43 10.71 -1.70
N ALA A 226 9.17 11.81 -1.75
CA ALA A 226 8.98 12.84 -2.78
C ALA A 226 9.22 12.30 -4.20
N ALA A 227 10.11 11.33 -4.38
CA ALA A 227 10.38 10.68 -5.68
C ALA A 227 9.16 9.94 -6.25
N ARG A 228 8.19 9.58 -5.40
CA ARG A 228 6.92 8.96 -5.84
C ARG A 228 6.02 9.99 -6.52
N GLU A 229 6.01 11.22 -6.02
CA GLU A 229 5.05 12.25 -6.46
C GLU A 229 5.62 13.17 -7.53
N ARG A 230 6.95 13.32 -7.60
CA ARG A 230 7.59 14.24 -8.53
C ARG A 230 8.99 13.81 -8.96
N VAL A 231 9.49 14.47 -9.99
CA VAL A 231 10.89 14.39 -10.41
C VAL A 231 11.78 15.06 -9.36
N LEU A 232 12.83 14.36 -8.94
CA LEU A 232 13.87 14.88 -8.06
C LEU A 232 14.91 15.66 -8.84
N THR A 233 15.36 16.78 -8.29
CA THR A 233 16.45 17.59 -8.82
C THR A 233 17.79 16.86 -8.71
N LEU A 234 18.77 17.17 -9.58
CA LEU A 234 20.08 16.50 -9.56
C LEU A 234 20.78 16.58 -8.19
N SER A 235 20.61 17.67 -7.44
CA SER A 235 21.10 17.80 -6.07
C SER A 235 20.45 16.80 -5.12
N GLU A 236 19.13 16.63 -5.22
CA GLU A 236 18.38 15.65 -4.41
C GLU A 236 18.79 14.21 -4.79
N GLN A 237 18.97 13.92 -6.07
CA GLN A 237 19.41 12.60 -6.53
C GLN A 237 20.80 12.25 -6.00
N ARG A 238 21.72 13.23 -5.94
CA ARG A 238 23.07 13.03 -5.38
C ARG A 238 23.07 12.77 -3.88
N ILE A 239 22.13 13.36 -3.14
CA ILE A 239 21.95 13.10 -1.71
C ILE A 239 21.34 11.71 -1.50
N LEU A 240 20.32 11.36 -2.29
CA LEU A 240 19.59 10.11 -2.12
C LEU A 240 20.43 8.88 -2.50
N GLY A 241 21.19 8.94 -3.60
CA GLY A 241 21.91 7.78 -4.17
C GLY A 241 22.73 6.96 -3.16
N PRO A 242 23.65 7.58 -2.38
CA PRO A 242 24.44 6.88 -1.38
C PRO A 242 23.63 6.29 -0.22
N LEU A 243 22.45 6.84 0.07
CA LEU A 243 21.59 6.43 1.18
C LEU A 243 20.66 5.27 0.81
N ILE A 244 20.51 4.94 -0.47
CA ILE A 244 19.57 3.90 -0.94
C ILE A 244 19.74 2.57 -0.20
N PRO A 245 20.95 1.99 -0.05
CA PRO A 245 21.10 0.67 0.59
C PRO A 245 20.65 0.66 2.07
N GLN A 246 20.82 1.80 2.76
CA GLN A 246 20.41 1.97 4.15
C GLN A 246 18.89 2.18 4.26
N LEU A 247 18.29 2.91 3.31
CA LEU A 247 16.85 3.15 3.26
C LEU A 247 16.02 1.93 2.84
N THR A 248 16.65 0.92 2.23
CA THR A 248 15.99 -0.34 1.87
C THR A 248 16.05 -1.40 2.97
N SER A 249 16.77 -1.15 4.07
CA SER A 249 16.95 -2.08 5.20
C SER A 249 16.56 -1.41 6.53
N PRO A 250 15.27 -1.36 6.94
CA PRO A 250 14.09 -2.08 6.43
C PRO A 250 13.40 -1.39 5.24
N SER A 251 12.68 -2.14 4.42
CA SER A 251 12.01 -1.61 3.23
C SER A 251 10.86 -0.68 3.62
N VAL A 252 11.04 0.63 3.47
CA VAL A 252 9.95 1.61 3.67
C VAL A 252 9.01 1.66 2.47
N LEU A 253 9.47 1.20 1.30
CA LEU A 253 8.68 1.20 0.07
C LEU A 253 7.80 -0.04 -0.02
N ILE A 254 6.59 0.16 -0.54
CA ILE A 254 5.71 -0.93 -0.98
C ILE A 254 5.79 -1.09 -2.50
N SER A 255 5.36 -2.24 -3.01
CA SER A 255 5.41 -2.56 -4.44
C SER A 255 4.67 -1.52 -5.31
N LEU A 256 3.59 -0.91 -4.79
CA LEU A 256 2.82 0.15 -5.44
C LEU A 256 3.62 1.46 -5.68
N ASP A 257 4.74 1.65 -4.99
CA ASP A 257 5.55 2.86 -5.07
C ASP A 257 6.53 2.82 -6.25
N ILE A 258 6.81 1.63 -6.78
CA ILE A 258 7.81 1.42 -7.83
C ILE A 258 7.40 2.04 -9.18
N PRO A 259 6.17 1.85 -9.70
CA PRO A 259 5.79 2.41 -11.00
C PRO A 259 5.94 3.94 -11.09
N PRO A 260 5.46 4.75 -10.12
CA PRO A 260 5.63 6.18 -10.20
C PRO A 260 7.10 6.61 -10.00
N ILE A 261 7.89 5.89 -9.21
CA ILE A 261 9.34 6.15 -9.08
C ILE A 261 10.05 5.90 -10.41
N ILE A 262 9.73 4.82 -11.12
CA ILE A 262 10.28 4.54 -12.46
C ILE A 262 9.88 5.63 -13.45
N ALA A 263 8.61 6.06 -13.43
CA ALA A 263 8.09 7.07 -14.35
C ALA A 263 8.75 8.45 -14.14
N HIS A 264 8.94 8.88 -12.89
CA HIS A 264 9.47 10.20 -12.57
C HIS A 264 11.01 10.23 -12.47
N ASN A 265 11.63 9.16 -11.98
CA ASN A 265 13.03 9.13 -11.55
C ASN A 265 13.75 7.83 -11.97
N PRO A 266 13.87 7.52 -13.28
CA PRO A 266 14.46 6.26 -13.75
C PRO A 266 15.92 6.06 -13.32
N THR A 267 16.67 7.15 -13.12
CA THR A 267 18.07 7.11 -12.65
C THR A 267 18.23 6.56 -11.24
N ILE A 268 17.26 6.82 -10.36
CA ILE A 268 17.24 6.34 -8.97
C ILE A 268 16.55 4.98 -8.88
N ALA A 269 15.57 4.72 -9.75
CA ALA A 269 14.82 3.47 -9.74
C ALA A 269 15.73 2.24 -9.88
N THR A 270 16.79 2.30 -10.72
CA THR A 270 17.73 1.18 -10.88
C THR A 270 18.45 0.81 -9.57
N PRO A 271 19.26 1.69 -8.93
CA PRO A 271 19.96 1.34 -7.70
C PRO A 271 19.00 0.97 -6.56
N LEU A 272 17.79 1.54 -6.54
CA LEU A 272 16.74 1.16 -5.60
C LEU A 272 16.28 -0.29 -5.79
N LEU A 273 15.92 -0.66 -7.03
CA LEU A 273 15.48 -2.02 -7.36
C LEU A 273 16.60 -3.04 -7.13
N VAL A 274 17.84 -2.71 -7.47
CA VAL A 274 18.99 -3.57 -7.15
C VAL A 274 19.08 -3.80 -5.64
N SER A 275 19.02 -2.73 -4.84
CA SER A 275 19.09 -2.85 -3.37
C SER A 275 17.93 -3.69 -2.82
N LEU A 276 16.71 -3.50 -3.32
CA LEU A 276 15.53 -4.28 -2.93
C LEU A 276 15.63 -5.76 -3.33
N LEU A 277 16.18 -6.07 -4.51
CA LEU A 277 16.34 -7.44 -5.01
C LEU A 277 17.51 -8.18 -4.36
N THR A 278 18.50 -7.46 -3.83
CA THR A 278 19.64 -8.05 -3.10
C THR A 278 19.36 -8.35 -1.63
N LEU A 279 18.23 -7.86 -1.09
CA LEU A 279 17.80 -8.20 0.27
C LEU A 279 17.56 -9.71 0.41
N PRO A 280 17.74 -10.29 1.62
CA PRO A 280 17.46 -11.69 1.85
C PRO A 280 16.03 -12.04 1.42
N PRO A 281 15.82 -13.23 0.82
CA PRO A 281 14.54 -13.59 0.22
C PRO A 281 13.42 -13.49 1.27
N SER A 282 12.50 -12.56 1.01
CA SER A 282 11.29 -12.32 1.76
C SER A 282 10.13 -12.30 0.76
N ASP A 283 8.91 -12.56 1.24
CA ASP A 283 7.69 -12.45 0.41
C ASP A 283 7.57 -11.08 -0.30
N ALA A 284 8.20 -10.03 0.24
CA ALA A 284 8.25 -8.71 -0.35
C ALA A 284 9.04 -8.64 -1.68
N SER A 285 10.09 -9.44 -1.86
CA SER A 285 10.92 -9.43 -3.08
C SER A 285 10.12 -9.88 -4.31
N GLY A 286 9.26 -10.89 -4.15
CA GLY A 286 8.34 -11.35 -5.19
C GLY A 286 7.36 -10.26 -5.61
N ALA A 287 6.81 -9.51 -4.65
CA ALA A 287 5.87 -8.42 -4.95
C ALA A 287 6.51 -7.29 -5.79
N PHE A 288 7.81 -7.02 -5.63
CA PHE A 288 8.51 -6.04 -6.46
C PHE A 288 8.74 -6.56 -7.88
N LEU A 289 9.09 -7.84 -8.04
CA LEU A 289 9.24 -8.48 -9.35
C LEU A 289 7.91 -8.50 -10.11
N ASP A 290 6.81 -8.86 -9.44
CA ASP A 290 5.48 -8.86 -10.01
C ASP A 290 5.09 -7.48 -10.57
N VAL A 291 5.42 -6.41 -9.84
CA VAL A 291 5.14 -5.05 -10.31
C VAL A 291 5.95 -4.69 -11.54
N LEU A 292 7.21 -5.16 -11.65
CA LEU A 292 8.00 -4.93 -12.87
C LEU A 292 7.35 -5.58 -14.10
N THR A 293 6.65 -6.70 -13.94
CA THR A 293 5.93 -7.35 -15.07
C THR A 293 4.73 -6.55 -15.56
N GLN A 294 4.14 -5.69 -14.73
CA GLN A 294 2.91 -4.95 -15.02
C GLN A 294 3.15 -3.53 -15.54
N LEU A 295 4.41 -3.15 -15.77
CA LEU A 295 4.76 -1.80 -16.21
C LEU A 295 4.29 -1.52 -17.64
N SER A 296 3.87 -0.28 -17.87
CA SER A 296 3.49 0.19 -19.21
C SER A 296 4.72 0.36 -20.13
N PRO A 297 4.58 0.20 -21.47
CA PRO A 297 5.67 0.27 -22.44
C PRO A 297 6.16 1.72 -22.67
N THR A 298 6.75 2.30 -21.63
CA THR A 298 7.32 3.66 -21.65
C THR A 298 8.84 3.61 -21.74
N LEU A 299 9.45 4.70 -22.22
CA LEU A 299 10.90 4.80 -22.29
C LEU A 299 11.60 4.62 -20.92
N PRO A 300 11.11 5.23 -19.82
CA PRO A 300 11.67 4.98 -18.48
C PRO A 300 11.63 3.50 -18.06
N THR A 301 10.52 2.80 -18.34
CA THR A 301 10.38 1.36 -18.06
C THR A 301 11.50 0.57 -18.74
N PHE A 302 11.69 0.75 -20.04
CA PHE A 302 12.67 -0.02 -20.80
C PHE A 302 14.11 0.37 -20.48
N ASP A 303 14.39 1.63 -20.11
CA ASP A 303 15.71 2.04 -19.63
C ASP A 303 16.06 1.34 -18.31
N VAL A 304 15.14 1.33 -17.34
CA VAL A 304 15.35 0.65 -16.04
C VAL A 304 15.56 -0.84 -16.23
N ILE A 305 14.67 -1.53 -16.97
CA ILE A 305 14.80 -2.97 -17.22
C ILE A 305 16.08 -3.27 -18.01
N GLY A 306 16.41 -2.45 -19.02
CA GLY A 306 17.63 -2.60 -19.79
C GLY A 306 18.92 -2.38 -18.99
N ARG A 307 18.88 -1.61 -17.91
CA ARG A 307 20.00 -1.47 -16.96
C ARG A 307 20.06 -2.66 -16.01
N LEU A 308 18.93 -3.12 -15.49
CA LEU A 308 18.84 -4.28 -14.62
C LEU A 308 19.33 -5.57 -15.32
N LEU A 309 19.03 -5.75 -16.61
CA LEU A 309 19.53 -6.87 -17.41
C LEU A 309 21.06 -6.87 -17.62
N ARG A 310 21.75 -5.77 -17.29
CA ARG A 310 23.21 -5.65 -17.33
C ARG A 310 23.85 -5.68 -15.94
N ASP A 311 23.03 -5.75 -14.89
CA ASP A 311 23.49 -5.65 -13.52
C ASP A 311 24.04 -6.99 -13.01
N VAL A 312 25.33 -7.01 -12.69
CA VAL A 312 26.07 -8.20 -12.23
C VAL A 312 26.12 -8.32 -10.71
N THR A 313 25.33 -7.52 -9.98
CA THR A 313 25.31 -7.56 -8.52
C THR A 313 24.83 -8.94 -8.05
N PRO A 314 25.56 -9.61 -7.15
CA PRO A 314 25.16 -10.93 -6.65
C PRO A 314 23.91 -10.80 -5.78
N ALA A 315 22.94 -11.66 -6.06
CA ALA A 315 21.69 -11.82 -5.33
C ALA A 315 21.49 -13.31 -4.97
N THR A 316 20.56 -13.56 -4.05
CA THR A 316 20.21 -14.93 -3.65
C THR A 316 18.92 -15.32 -4.35
N ASP A 317 18.92 -16.46 -5.04
CA ASP A 317 17.70 -16.98 -5.64
C ASP A 317 16.73 -17.42 -4.54
N SER A 318 15.50 -16.91 -4.58
CA SER A 318 14.42 -17.29 -3.67
C SER A 318 14.04 -18.77 -3.74
N ILE A 319 14.23 -19.43 -4.89
CA ILE A 319 13.78 -20.81 -5.12
C ILE A 319 14.91 -21.81 -4.81
N THR A 320 16.11 -21.59 -5.35
CA THR A 320 17.22 -22.54 -5.20
C THR A 320 18.19 -22.18 -4.07
N GLY A 321 18.13 -20.95 -3.53
CA GLY A 321 19.14 -20.43 -2.59
C GLY A 321 20.53 -20.27 -3.23
N GLY A 322 20.63 -20.42 -4.56
CA GLY A 322 21.87 -20.29 -5.32
C GLY A 322 22.34 -18.84 -5.45
N LYS A 323 23.63 -18.67 -5.76
CA LYS A 323 24.19 -17.37 -6.13
C LYS A 323 23.80 -17.07 -7.57
N VAL A 324 22.93 -16.09 -7.75
CA VAL A 324 22.50 -15.57 -9.07
C VAL A 324 22.84 -14.10 -9.16
N THR A 325 22.79 -13.51 -10.36
CA THR A 325 22.90 -12.05 -10.50
C THR A 325 21.51 -11.42 -10.61
N VAL A 326 21.39 -10.12 -10.31
CA VAL A 326 20.16 -9.37 -10.56
C VAL A 326 19.73 -9.48 -12.03
N ALA A 327 20.68 -9.44 -12.97
CA ALA A 327 20.39 -9.65 -14.39
C ALA A 327 19.76 -11.01 -14.67
N ASP A 328 20.18 -12.08 -14.00
CA ASP A 328 19.63 -13.43 -14.20
C ASP A 328 18.20 -13.53 -13.65
N ILE A 329 17.94 -12.98 -12.45
CA ILE A 329 16.60 -12.91 -11.86
C ILE A 329 15.65 -12.16 -12.82
N VAL A 330 16.05 -10.98 -13.28
CA VAL A 330 15.21 -10.16 -14.17
C VAL A 330 15.01 -10.84 -15.54
N ARG A 331 16.01 -11.56 -16.05
CA ARG A 331 15.88 -12.32 -17.29
C ARG A 331 14.90 -13.49 -17.15
N MET A 332 14.98 -14.24 -16.05
CA MET A 332 14.16 -15.43 -15.82
C MET A 332 12.71 -15.08 -15.44
N ASP A 333 12.51 -14.11 -14.55
CA ASP A 333 11.22 -13.90 -13.90
C ASP A 333 10.45 -12.70 -14.46
N VAL A 334 11.14 -11.70 -15.02
CA VAL A 334 10.50 -10.42 -15.42
C VAL A 334 10.37 -10.26 -16.92
N LEU A 335 11.40 -10.61 -17.70
CA LEU A 335 11.49 -10.23 -19.11
C LEU A 335 10.33 -10.77 -19.97
N GLY A 336 10.04 -12.07 -19.88
CA GLY A 336 8.94 -12.70 -20.63
C GLY A 336 7.57 -12.13 -20.27
N PRO A 337 7.17 -12.15 -18.97
CA PRO A 337 5.91 -11.56 -18.52
C PRO A 337 5.76 -10.08 -18.86
N LEU A 338 6.84 -9.29 -18.73
CA LEU A 338 6.85 -7.88 -19.12
C LEU A 338 6.54 -7.69 -20.61
N ILE A 339 7.22 -8.43 -21.49
CA ILE A 339 6.98 -8.34 -22.94
C ILE A 339 5.53 -8.71 -23.25
N HIS A 340 5.01 -9.78 -22.65
CA HIS A 340 3.63 -10.20 -22.81
C HIS A 340 2.64 -9.09 -22.39
N GLN A 341 2.85 -8.49 -21.21
CA GLN A 341 2.00 -7.40 -20.72
C GLN A 341 2.12 -6.13 -21.59
N CYS A 342 3.30 -5.82 -22.12
CA CYS A 342 3.49 -4.72 -23.07
C CYS A 342 2.67 -4.94 -24.35
N ILE A 343 2.66 -6.16 -24.90
CA ILE A 343 1.88 -6.50 -26.09
C ILE A 343 0.38 -6.41 -25.80
N LEU A 344 -0.09 -6.94 -24.66
CA LEU A 344 -1.49 -6.84 -24.24
C LEU A 344 -1.93 -5.37 -24.06
N TRP A 345 -1.06 -4.55 -23.47
CA TRP A 345 -1.30 -3.12 -23.31
C TRP A 345 -1.44 -2.43 -24.68
N LEU A 346 -0.55 -2.74 -25.63
CA LEU A 346 -0.61 -2.21 -26.99
C LEU A 346 -1.88 -2.64 -27.73
N ASP A 347 -2.28 -3.91 -27.61
CA ASP A 347 -3.52 -4.41 -28.21
C ASP A 347 -4.77 -3.73 -27.63
N ARG A 348 -4.77 -3.34 -26.35
CA ARG A 348 -5.83 -2.51 -25.76
C ARG A 348 -5.75 -1.08 -26.27
N ALA A 349 -4.56 -0.49 -26.32
CA ALA A 349 -4.36 0.87 -26.81
C ALA A 349 -4.81 1.05 -28.28
N GLU A 350 -4.52 0.08 -29.15
CA GLU A 350 -4.96 0.06 -30.56
C GLU A 350 -6.48 -0.01 -30.68
N ARG A 351 -7.13 -0.83 -29.85
CA ARG A 351 -8.59 -0.96 -29.82
C ARG A 351 -9.26 0.33 -29.38
N ASP A 352 -8.80 0.92 -28.28
CA ASP A 352 -9.34 2.18 -27.76
C ASP A 352 -9.17 3.34 -28.76
N GLU A 353 -8.07 3.38 -29.52
CA GLU A 353 -7.85 4.35 -30.61
C GLU A 353 -8.82 4.12 -31.77
N ARG A 354 -9.00 2.85 -32.18
CA ARG A 354 -9.95 2.46 -33.25
C ARG A 354 -11.41 2.75 -32.89
N ASP A 355 -11.76 2.58 -31.61
CA ASP A 355 -13.09 2.86 -31.09
C ASP A 355 -13.32 4.36 -30.82
N GLY A 356 -12.29 5.20 -31.05
CA GLY A 356 -12.35 6.65 -30.87
C GLY A 356 -12.48 7.10 -29.42
N LEU A 357 -12.22 6.20 -28.46
CA LEU A 357 -12.28 6.51 -27.03
C LEU A 357 -11.14 7.46 -26.62
N ILE A 358 -10.00 7.39 -27.32
CA ILE A 358 -8.78 8.13 -27.01
C ILE A 358 -8.13 8.57 -28.33
N SER A 359 -7.75 9.85 -28.43
CA SER A 359 -7.13 10.44 -29.63
C SER A 359 -5.61 10.67 -29.51
N ASP A 360 -4.93 9.94 -28.61
CA ASP A 360 -3.50 10.13 -28.30
C ASP A 360 -2.63 9.07 -29.00
N ASP A 361 -1.40 9.45 -29.36
CA ASP A 361 -0.39 8.64 -30.06
C ASP A 361 0.26 7.56 -29.16
N ARG A 362 -0.39 7.19 -28.06
CA ARG A 362 0.15 6.29 -27.05
C ARG A 362 0.45 4.89 -27.61
N PHE A 363 -0.36 4.43 -28.58
CA PHE A 363 -0.12 3.17 -29.28
C PHE A 363 1.16 3.25 -30.13
N ALA A 364 1.25 4.26 -31.01
CA ALA A 364 2.43 4.47 -31.86
C ALA A 364 3.72 4.63 -31.05
N LYS A 365 3.70 5.45 -29.98
CA LYS A 365 4.84 5.63 -29.07
C LYS A 365 5.21 4.34 -28.35
N GLY A 366 4.21 3.56 -27.91
CA GLY A 366 4.46 2.28 -27.25
C GLY A 366 5.12 1.26 -28.19
N VAL A 367 4.65 1.17 -29.45
CA VAL A 367 5.29 0.33 -30.48
C VAL A 367 6.73 0.76 -30.71
N GLN A 368 6.99 2.06 -30.91
CA GLN A 368 8.33 2.61 -31.09
C GLN A 368 9.25 2.25 -29.92
N ASN A 369 8.80 2.45 -28.68
CA ASN A 369 9.57 2.13 -27.48
C ASN A 369 9.86 0.63 -27.37
N LEU A 370 8.88 -0.24 -27.64
CA LEU A 370 9.05 -1.68 -27.59
C LEU A 370 10.01 -2.19 -28.68
N CYS A 371 9.92 -1.66 -29.91
CA CYS A 371 10.87 -1.99 -30.97
C CYS A 371 12.32 -1.59 -30.63
N ARG A 372 12.50 -0.41 -30.02
CA ARG A 372 13.81 0.02 -29.51
C ARG A 372 14.32 -0.89 -28.39
N PHE A 373 13.43 -1.34 -27.50
CA PHE A 373 13.77 -2.29 -26.45
C PHE A 373 14.20 -3.65 -27.03
N PHE A 374 13.46 -4.22 -27.98
CA PHE A 374 13.86 -5.45 -28.68
C PHE A 374 15.22 -5.31 -29.37
N SER A 375 15.46 -4.18 -30.05
CA SER A 375 16.76 -3.87 -30.64
C SER A 375 17.89 -3.83 -29.58
N ALA A 376 17.59 -3.36 -28.37
CA ALA A 376 18.54 -3.39 -27.26
C ALA A 376 18.78 -4.81 -26.74
N LEU A 377 17.76 -5.66 -26.65
CA LEU A 377 17.91 -7.07 -26.24
C LEU A 377 18.80 -7.86 -27.21
N LEU A 378 18.65 -7.64 -28.51
CA LEU A 378 19.53 -8.23 -29.53
C LEU A 378 20.98 -7.77 -29.35
N LYS A 379 21.20 -6.46 -29.13
CA LYS A 379 22.55 -5.90 -28.89
C LYS A 379 23.19 -6.41 -27.60
N LEU A 380 22.38 -6.75 -26.60
CA LEU A 380 22.83 -7.33 -25.34
C LEU A 380 23.03 -8.85 -25.42
N ASN A 381 22.80 -9.47 -26.59
CA ASN A 381 22.78 -10.93 -26.79
C ASN A 381 21.89 -11.66 -25.78
N VAL A 382 20.82 -11.00 -25.33
CA VAL A 382 19.79 -11.63 -24.47
C VAL A 382 18.85 -12.48 -25.33
N VAL A 383 18.62 -12.04 -26.58
CA VAL A 383 17.87 -12.79 -27.60
C VAL A 383 18.80 -13.01 -28.78
N ASP A 384 18.87 -14.25 -29.26
CA ASP A 384 19.64 -14.59 -30.45
C ASP A 384 18.79 -14.35 -31.72
N ALA A 385 19.27 -13.49 -32.61
CA ALA A 385 18.62 -13.22 -33.90
C ALA A 385 18.68 -14.40 -34.87
N ALA A 386 19.67 -15.28 -34.72
CA ALA A 386 19.83 -16.48 -35.56
C ALA A 386 18.92 -17.63 -35.09
N SER A 387 18.50 -17.61 -33.82
CA SER A 387 17.57 -18.59 -33.25
C SER A 387 16.13 -18.25 -33.64
N ASP A 388 15.52 -19.09 -34.47
CA ASP A 388 14.11 -18.95 -34.84
C ASP A 388 13.19 -19.00 -33.63
N ALA A 389 13.50 -19.85 -32.64
CA ALA A 389 12.69 -19.99 -31.43
C ALA A 389 12.67 -18.70 -30.61
N ASP A 390 13.82 -18.05 -30.44
CA ASP A 390 13.95 -16.89 -29.55
C ASP A 390 13.48 -15.59 -30.20
N SER A 391 13.51 -15.52 -31.54
CA SER A 391 13.17 -14.31 -32.30
C SER A 391 11.83 -14.38 -33.05
N ALA A 392 11.13 -15.52 -33.04
CA ALA A 392 9.82 -15.68 -33.70
C ALA A 392 8.78 -14.67 -33.22
N GLU A 393 8.61 -14.49 -31.91
CA GLU A 393 7.62 -13.56 -31.36
C GLU A 393 7.95 -12.10 -31.70
N ILE A 394 9.23 -11.73 -31.64
CA ILE A 394 9.71 -10.39 -31.98
C ILE A 394 9.50 -10.12 -33.47
N ALA A 395 9.83 -11.09 -34.33
CA ALA A 395 9.63 -10.99 -35.77
C ALA A 395 8.15 -10.88 -36.14
N HIS A 396 7.29 -11.67 -35.50
CA HIS A 396 5.84 -11.59 -35.69
C HIS A 396 5.28 -10.23 -35.25
N PHE A 397 5.69 -9.74 -34.08
CA PHE A 397 5.30 -8.41 -33.60
C PHE A 397 5.75 -7.29 -34.56
N ALA A 398 7.00 -7.34 -35.01
CA ALA A 398 7.58 -6.36 -35.93
C ALA A 398 6.86 -6.36 -37.29
N LEU A 399 6.54 -7.54 -37.82
CA LEU A 399 5.80 -7.68 -39.08
C LEU A 399 4.36 -7.17 -38.97
N ARG A 400 3.64 -7.50 -37.88
CA ARG A 400 2.28 -6.99 -37.61
C ARG A 400 2.25 -5.48 -37.54
N ASN A 401 3.31 -4.86 -37.02
CA ASN A 401 3.43 -3.42 -36.84
C ASN A 401 4.30 -2.73 -37.90
N SER A 402 4.57 -3.37 -39.04
CA SER A 402 5.46 -2.89 -40.12
C SER A 402 5.09 -1.52 -40.71
N ARG A 403 3.88 -1.01 -40.44
CA ARG A 403 3.49 0.38 -40.75
C ARG A 403 4.33 1.43 -40.01
N PHE A 404 5.00 1.05 -38.92
CA PHE A 404 5.92 1.92 -38.18
C PHE A 404 7.36 1.66 -38.63
N GLU A 405 8.13 2.75 -38.79
CA GLU A 405 9.51 2.70 -39.29
C GLU A 405 10.41 1.82 -38.42
N GLU A 406 10.33 1.95 -37.09
CA GLU A 406 11.13 1.15 -36.15
C GLU A 406 10.78 -0.34 -36.19
N ALA A 407 9.52 -0.69 -36.41
CA ALA A 407 9.08 -2.07 -36.51
C ALA A 407 9.58 -2.70 -37.81
N ASN A 408 9.51 -1.96 -38.92
CA ASN A 408 10.08 -2.41 -40.20
C ASN A 408 11.61 -2.58 -40.11
N ALA A 409 12.32 -1.62 -39.52
CA ALA A 409 13.76 -1.70 -39.32
C ALA A 409 14.16 -2.89 -38.44
N LEU A 410 13.41 -3.15 -37.36
CA LEU A 410 13.62 -4.31 -36.49
C LEU A 410 13.41 -5.63 -37.24
N TYR A 411 12.35 -5.73 -38.05
CA TYR A 411 12.10 -6.93 -38.86
C TYR A 411 13.23 -7.18 -39.86
N CYS A 412 13.70 -6.15 -40.56
CA CYS A 412 14.85 -6.27 -41.47
C CYS A 412 16.12 -6.74 -40.74
N ALA A 413 16.37 -6.24 -39.53
CA ALA A 413 17.52 -6.66 -38.72
C ALA A 413 17.45 -8.13 -38.30
N LEU A 414 16.24 -8.64 -38.01
CA LEU A 414 16.01 -10.06 -37.68
C LEU A 414 16.05 -10.98 -38.89
N ALA A 415 15.64 -10.48 -40.06
CA ALA A 415 15.67 -11.24 -41.31
C ALA A 415 17.08 -11.31 -41.93
N ALA A 416 17.91 -10.26 -41.77
CA ALA A 416 19.25 -10.17 -42.35
C ALA A 416 20.20 -11.34 -42.03
N PRO A 417 20.28 -11.92 -40.81
CA PRO A 417 21.14 -13.07 -40.54
C PRO A 417 20.62 -14.40 -41.11
N ARG A 418 19.40 -14.43 -41.67
CA ARG A 418 18.72 -15.65 -42.14
C ARG A 418 18.78 -15.84 -43.67
N PHE A 419 19.22 -14.81 -44.40
CA PHE A 419 19.44 -14.80 -45.84
C PHE A 419 20.89 -14.42 -46.14
#